data_AF-A0A7G1KN55-F1
#
_entry.id   AF-A0A7G1KN55-F1
#
_cell.length_a   1.000
_cell.length_b   1.000
_cell.length_c   1.000
_cell.angle_alpha   90.00
_cell.angle_beta   90.00
_cell.angle_gamma   90.00
#
_symmetry.space_group_name_H-M   'P 1'
#
loop_
_entity.id
_entity.type
_entity.pdbx_description
1 polymer ?
#
loop_
_entity_poly.entity_id
_entity_poly.type
_entity_poly.pdbx_seq_one_letter_code
_entity_poly.pdbx_strand_id
1 'polypeptide(L)' 'MTQWHNDRHRLASAPVVVGIDGSPGAATALDWAADLAARRGRELRVVHAEDSAGRRLLHDRYGRRQ' A
#
# COMPACT_ATOMS: atom_id res chain seq x y z
N MET A 1 14.51 30.71 -5.17
CA MET A 1 13.06 30.99 -5.21
C MET A 1 12.49 30.17 -6.37
N THR A 2 11.55 29.21 -6.28
CA THR A 2 10.61 28.78 -5.23
C THR A 2 9.96 27.48 -5.75
N GLN A 3 10.48 26.30 -5.38
CA GLN A 3 9.88 25.00 -5.74
C GLN A 3 8.89 24.50 -4.67
N TRP A 4 9.12 24.89 -3.41
CA TRP A 4 8.40 24.41 -2.22
C TRP A 4 6.88 24.67 -2.15
N HIS A 5 6.36 25.71 -2.80
CA HIS A 5 4.92 26.01 -2.74
C HIS A 5 4.10 25.00 -3.55
N ASN A 6 4.63 24.58 -4.71
CA ASN A 6 3.90 23.71 -5.62
C ASN A 6 3.85 22.26 -5.09
N ASP A 7 4.94 21.80 -4.45
CA ASP A 7 5.00 20.47 -3.86
C ASP A 7 3.99 20.29 -2.72
N ARG A 8 3.82 21.32 -1.89
CA ARG A 8 2.84 21.29 -0.79
C ARG A 8 1.40 21.23 -1.30
N HIS A 9 1.07 22.01 -2.34
CA HIS A 9 -0.26 21.93 -2.96
C HIS A 9 -0.51 20.56 -3.59
N ARG A 10 0.51 19.96 -4.22
CA ARG A 10 0.41 18.62 -4.80
C ARG A 10 0.25 17.53 -3.74
N LEU A 11 0.92 17.63 -2.61
CA LEU A 11 0.75 16.69 -1.49
C LEU A 11 -0.59 16.88 -0.78
N ALA A 12 -1.12 18.11 -0.74
CA ALA A 12 -2.45 18.40 -0.21
C ALA A 12 -3.56 17.74 -1.04
N SER A 13 -3.36 17.56 -2.36
CA SER A 13 -4.31 16.91 -3.28
C SER A 13 -3.97 15.46 -3.66
N ALA A 14 -2.85 14.91 -3.19
CA ALA A 14 -2.40 13.55 -3.51
C ALA A 14 -3.42 12.45 -3.12
N PRO A 15 -3.36 11.21 -3.63
CA PRO A 15 -4.19 10.11 -3.10
C PRO A 15 -3.85 9.76 -1.65
N VAL A 16 -4.81 9.15 -0.94
CA VAL A 16 -4.55 8.41 0.30
C VAL A 16 -4.06 7.02 -0.09
N VAL A 17 -2.94 6.57 0.48
CA VAL A 17 -2.36 5.25 0.17
C VAL A 17 -2.41 4.37 1.40
N VAL A 18 -2.88 3.14 1.25
CA VAL A 18 -2.91 2.12 2.32
C VAL A 18 -2.30 0.81 1.83
N GLY A 19 -1.45 0.23 2.66
CA GLY A 19 -0.87 -1.10 2.45
C GLY A 19 -1.69 -2.17 3.16
N ILE A 20 -1.90 -3.32 2.52
CA ILE A 20 -2.53 -4.50 3.10
C ILE A 20 -1.63 -5.72 2.90
N ASP A 21 -1.48 -6.53 3.93
CA ASP A 21 -0.58 -7.70 3.97
C ASP A 21 -1.30 -8.99 4.43
N GLY A 22 -2.63 -8.95 4.51
CA GLY A 22 -3.46 -10.05 5.00
C GLY A 22 -3.46 -10.23 6.53
N SER A 23 -2.75 -9.38 7.28
CA SER A 23 -2.80 -9.40 8.74
C SER A 23 -4.17 -8.97 9.27
N PRO A 24 -4.56 -9.36 10.51
CA PRO A 24 -5.80 -8.91 11.12
C PRO A 24 -5.93 -7.38 11.21
N GLY A 25 -4.81 -6.65 11.29
CA GLY A 25 -4.80 -5.18 11.32
C GLY A 25 -5.02 -4.51 9.96
N ALA A 26 -4.85 -5.24 8.86
CA ALA A 26 -4.96 -4.70 7.50
C ALA A 26 -6.39 -4.23 7.18
N ALA A 27 -7.42 -4.93 7.66
CA ALA A 27 -8.81 -4.54 7.47
C ALA A 27 -9.12 -3.20 8.17
N THR A 28 -8.72 -3.06 9.43
CA THR A 28 -8.88 -1.80 10.18
C THR A 28 -8.13 -0.63 9.52
N ALA A 29 -6.93 -0.87 9.00
CA ALA A 29 -6.17 0.15 8.28
C ALA A 29 -6.88 0.58 6.99
N LEU A 30 -7.47 -0.37 6.25
CA LEU A 30 -8.24 -0.11 5.05
C LEU A 30 -9.49 0.73 5.34
N ASP A 31 -10.24 0.37 6.38
CA ASP A 31 -11.46 1.10 6.77
C ASP A 31 -11.14 2.56 7.11
N TRP A 32 -10.08 2.78 7.90
CA TRP A 32 -9.65 4.13 8.25
C TRP A 32 -9.20 4.94 7.02
N ALA A 33 -8.45 4.31 6.12
CA ALA A 33 -7.97 4.97 4.91
C ALA A 33 -9.13 5.34 3.97
N ALA A 34 -10.14 4.49 3.85
CA ALA A 34 -11.33 4.75 3.06
C ALA A 34 -12.15 5.92 3.63
N ASP A 35 -12.38 5.94 4.95
CA ASP A 35 -13.06 7.04 5.61
C ASP A 35 -12.29 8.37 5.45
N LEU A 36 -10.96 8.34 5.60
CA LEU A 36 -10.12 9.51 5.38
C LEU A 36 -10.18 10.02 3.93
N ALA A 37 -10.09 9.13 2.95
CA ALA A 37 -10.16 9.48 1.53
C ALA A 37 -11.52 10.11 1.19
N ALA A 38 -12.62 9.53 1.68
CA ALA A 38 -13.96 10.06 1.51
C ALA A 38 -14.13 11.44 2.13
N ARG A 39 -13.70 11.63 3.39
CA ARG A 39 -13.77 12.93 4.09
C ARG A 39 -12.96 14.03 3.40
N ARG A 40 -11.89 13.66 2.70
CA ARG A 40 -11.02 14.60 2.01
C ARG A 40 -11.36 14.77 0.52
N GLY A 41 -12.30 13.99 -0.02
CA GLY A 41 -12.61 13.97 -1.45
C GLY A 41 -11.42 13.55 -2.31
N ARG A 42 -10.61 12.59 -1.82
CA ARG A 42 -9.35 12.16 -2.46
C ARG A 42 -9.47 10.71 -2.94
N GLU A 43 -8.71 10.37 -3.99
CA GLU A 43 -8.57 8.98 -4.44
C GLU A 43 -7.96 8.12 -3.33
N LEU A 44 -8.49 6.91 -3.15
CA LEU A 44 -7.89 5.88 -2.31
C LEU A 44 -7.09 4.91 -3.19
N ARG A 45 -5.83 4.66 -2.83
CA ARG A 45 -4.96 3.68 -3.46
C ARG A 45 -4.59 2.57 -2.48
N VAL A 46 -4.99 1.35 -2.80
CA VAL A 46 -4.69 0.16 -2.00
C VAL A 46 -3.50 -0.58 -2.62
N VAL A 47 -2.53 -0.95 -1.80
CA VAL A 47 -1.33 -1.71 -2.21
C VAL A 47 -1.28 -3.01 -1.44
N HIS A 48 -1.27 -4.15 -2.14
CA HIS A 48 -1.16 -5.47 -1.52
C HIS A 48 0.30 -5.92 -1.46
N ALA A 49 0.76 -6.32 -0.28
CA ALA A 49 2.07 -6.93 -0.06
C ALA A 49 1.92 -8.45 -0.02
N GLU A 50 2.45 -9.12 -1.04
CA GLU A 50 2.60 -10.58 -1.08
C GLU A 50 4.01 -10.94 -0.61
N ASP A 51 4.15 -11.95 0.26
CA ASP A 51 5.46 -12.53 0.57
C ASP A 51 6.00 -13.31 -0.64
N SER A 52 6.65 -12.58 -1.54
CA SER A 52 7.32 -13.15 -2.71
C SER A 52 8.59 -13.94 -2.34
N ALA A 53 9.14 -13.75 -1.13
CA ALA A 53 10.32 -14.49 -0.66
C ALA A 53 9.95 -15.91 -0.22
N GLY A 54 8.85 -16.08 0.52
CA GLY A 54 8.29 -17.40 0.86
C GLY A 54 7.97 -18.24 -0.37
N ARG A 55 7.42 -17.63 -1.43
CA ARG A 55 7.09 -18.32 -2.69
C ARG A 55 8.33 -18.86 -3.42
N ARG A 56 9.45 -18.11 -3.41
CA ARG A 56 10.70 -18.55 -4.04
C ARG A 56 11.39 -19.65 -3.25
N LEU A 57 11.34 -19.58 -1.92
CA LEU A 57 11.88 -20.63 -1.04
C LEU A 57 11.08 -21.94 -1.11
N LEU A 58 9.77 -21.88 -1.40
CA LEU A 58 8.96 -23.07 -1.66
C LEU A 58 9.25 -23.66 -3.05
N HIS A 59 9.43 -22.82 -4.07
CA HIS A 59 9.79 -23.27 -5.41
C HIS A 59 11.17 -23.93 -5.47
N ASP A 60 12.17 -23.36 -4.79
CA ASP A 60 13.54 -23.87 -4.84
C ASP A 60 13.74 -25.16 -4.00
N ARG A 61 12.91 -25.42 -2.97
CA ARG A 61 13.08 -26.59 -2.08
C ARG A 61 12.52 -27.91 -2.63
N TYR A 62 11.64 -27.90 -3.62
CA TYR A 62 11.06 -29.13 -4.19
C TYR A 62 11.72 -29.59 -5.51
N GLY A 63 12.70 -28.84 -6.03
CA GLY A 63 13.27 -29.04 -7.37
C GLY A 63 14.50 -29.95 -7.51
N ARG A 64 15.00 -30.62 -6.46
CA ARG A 64 16.15 -31.54 -6.61
C ARG A 64 15.92 -32.91 -5.96
N ARG A 65 15.30 -33.80 -6.75
CA ARG A 65 15.62 -35.22 -6.77
C ARG A 65 15.77 -35.64 -8.24
N GLN A 66 17.01 -35.78 -8.69
CA GLN A 66 17.46 -36.75 -9.70
C GLN A 66 18.80 -37.28 -9.18
#